data_AF-A0A172WG01-F1
#
_entry.id   AF-A0A172WG01-F1
#
_cell.length_a   1.000
_cell.length_b   1.000
_cell.length_c   1.000
_cell.angle_alpha   90.00
_cell.angle_beta   90.00
_cell.angle_gamma   90.00
#
_symmetry.space_group_name_H-M   'P 1'
#
loop_
_entity.id
_entity.type
_entity.pdbx_description
1 polymer ?
#
loop_
_entity_poly.entity_id
_entity_poly.type
_entity_poly.pdbx_seq_one_letter_code
_entity_poly.pdbx_strand_id
1 'polypeptide(L)'
;MRIKRRLFSVIPLALLFALLVRIDGRTLFLIPLGLMGIQWYFIGSLFLVTVGAFLIYTRTGGLYGLAIIVLTLLAIEMGYLDRERAPKEHYFVVLAVVVLAFPIYLLMESISPALPRLEVTTLASFLLIALYVFAKAVAES
;
A
#
# COMPACT_ATOMS: atom_id res chain seq x y z
N MET A 1 -17.49 -24.95 14.78
CA MET A 1 -16.12 -24.46 14.45
C MET A 1 -16.04 -22.97 14.73
N ARG A 2 -15.30 -22.52 15.76
CA ARG A 2 -15.03 -21.07 15.95
C ARG A 2 -14.02 -20.64 14.90
N ILE A 3 -14.49 -19.98 13.86
CA ILE A 3 -13.62 -19.33 12.87
C ILE A 3 -12.91 -18.17 13.61
N LYS A 4 -11.74 -18.42 14.20
CA LYS A 4 -10.81 -17.36 14.61
C LYS A 4 -10.20 -16.75 13.35
N ARG A 5 -11.00 -15.98 12.59
CA ARG A 5 -10.47 -15.11 11.54
C ARG A 5 -9.63 -14.03 12.21
N ARG A 6 -8.38 -13.93 11.80
CA ARG A 6 -7.55 -12.75 12.09
C ARG A 6 -8.06 -11.64 11.19
N LEU A 7 -8.13 -10.43 11.73
CA LEU A 7 -8.69 -9.24 11.07
C LEU A 7 -7.67 -8.10 11.15
N PHE A 8 -6.38 -8.43 10.95
CA PHE A 8 -5.33 -7.43 11.03
C PHE A 8 -5.44 -6.40 9.90
N SER A 9 -6.01 -6.80 8.76
CA SER A 9 -6.35 -5.93 7.62
C SER A 9 -7.38 -4.84 7.91
N VAL A 10 -8.17 -4.95 8.98
CA VAL A 10 -9.21 -3.96 9.30
C VAL A 10 -8.60 -2.65 9.82
N ILE A 11 -7.49 -2.73 10.56
CA ILE A 11 -6.79 -1.56 11.10
C ILE A 11 -6.29 -0.62 9.99
N PRO A 12 -5.50 -1.08 9.00
CA PRO A 12 -5.03 -0.24 7.92
C PRO A 12 -6.18 0.23 7.02
N LEU A 13 -7.22 -0.59 6.83
CA LEU A 13 -8.39 -0.19 6.04
C LEU A 13 -9.18 0.94 6.73
N ALA A 14 -9.38 0.87 8.04
CA ALA A 14 -10.05 1.93 8.80
C ALA A 14 -9.26 3.25 8.74
N LEU A 15 -7.94 3.18 8.92
CA LEU A 15 -7.07 4.34 8.81
C LEU A 15 -7.06 4.93 7.39
N LEU A 16 -7.04 4.07 6.37
CA LEU A 16 -7.15 4.47 4.96
C LEU A 16 -8.41 5.29 4.71
N PHE A 17 -9.59 4.80 5.12
CA PHE A 17 -10.84 5.54 4.93
C PHE A 17 -10.90 6.81 5.74
N ALA A 18 -10.31 6.84 6.94
CA ALA A 18 -10.19 8.07 7.72
C ALA A 18 -9.39 9.15 6.96
N LEU A 19 -8.35 8.77 6.21
CA LEU A 19 -7.58 9.70 5.37
C LEU A 19 -8.30 10.06 4.06
N LEU A 20 -8.93 9.09 3.39
CA LEU A 20 -9.63 9.33 2.14
C LEU A 20 -10.82 10.30 2.29
N VAL A 21 -11.58 10.17 3.38
CA VAL A 21 -12.72 11.06 3.68
C VAL A 21 -12.29 12.51 3.90
N ARG A 22 -11.05 12.75 4.36
CA ARG A 22 -10.50 14.10 4.51
C ARG A 22 -10.19 14.77 3.17
N ILE A 23 -10.02 13.99 2.09
CA ILE A 23 -9.88 14.54 0.73
C ILE A 23 -11.27 14.84 0.16
N ASP A 24 -12.13 13.83 0.11
CA ASP A 24 -13.49 13.94 -0.43
C ASP A 24 -14.39 12.89 0.22
N GLY A 25 -15.57 13.30 0.69
CA GLY A 25 -16.57 12.40 1.26
C GLY A 25 -17.12 11.36 0.28
N ARG A 26 -16.98 11.58 -1.04
CA ARG A 26 -17.36 10.58 -2.07
C ARG A 26 -16.53 9.31 -2.00
N THR A 27 -15.36 9.34 -1.35
CA THR A 27 -14.54 8.15 -1.14
C THR A 27 -15.22 7.07 -0.30
N LEU A 28 -16.30 7.42 0.44
CA LEU A 28 -17.14 6.44 1.14
C LEU A 28 -17.77 5.41 0.21
N PHE A 29 -18.01 5.75 -1.07
CA PHE A 29 -18.49 4.79 -2.07
C PHE A 29 -17.49 3.68 -2.38
N LEU A 30 -16.20 3.86 -2.01
CA LEU A 30 -15.18 2.85 -2.17
C LEU A 30 -15.15 1.84 -1.01
N ILE A 31 -15.88 2.06 0.09
CA ILE A 31 -15.93 1.16 1.26
C ILE A 31 -16.30 -0.27 0.87
N PRO A 32 -17.38 -0.52 0.10
CA PRO A 32 -17.73 -1.87 -0.30
C PRO A 32 -16.59 -2.54 -1.07
N LEU A 33 -15.94 -1.79 -1.98
CA LEU A 33 -14.84 -2.30 -2.79
C LEU A 33 -13.62 -2.64 -1.94
N GLY A 34 -13.26 -1.79 -0.97
CA GLY A 34 -12.16 -2.05 -0.03
C GLY A 34 -12.42 -3.27 0.86
N LEU A 35 -13.64 -3.42 1.39
CA LEU A 35 -14.04 -4.59 2.18
C LEU A 35 -14.03 -5.89 1.35
N MET A 36 -14.51 -5.83 0.11
CA MET A 36 -14.44 -6.96 -0.82
C MET A 36 -12.99 -7.28 -1.21
N GLY A 37 -12.13 -6.26 -1.28
CA GLY A 37 -10.70 -6.42 -1.58
C GLY A 37 -9.93 -7.21 -0.52
N ILE A 38 -10.33 -7.12 0.75
CA ILE A 38 -9.80 -7.98 1.82
C ILE A 38 -10.14 -9.46 1.56
N GLN A 39 -11.33 -9.74 1.03
CA GLN A 39 -11.79 -11.11 0.80
C GLN A 39 -11.30 -11.70 -0.54
N TRP A 40 -11.05 -10.85 -1.53
CA TRP A 40 -10.69 -11.27 -2.88
C TRP A 40 -9.56 -10.40 -3.44
N TYR A 41 -8.41 -11.03 -3.70
CA TYR A 41 -7.19 -10.33 -4.10
C TYR A 41 -7.39 -9.53 -5.40
N PHE A 42 -8.11 -10.11 -6.37
CA PHE A 42 -8.46 -9.42 -7.62
C PHE A 42 -9.24 -8.12 -7.38
N ILE A 43 -10.22 -8.14 -6.49
CA ILE A 43 -10.96 -6.93 -6.11
C ILE A 43 -10.07 -5.96 -5.34
N GLY A 44 -9.15 -6.46 -4.52
CA GLY A 44 -8.12 -5.66 -3.85
C GLY A 44 -7.27 -4.89 -4.86
N SER A 45 -6.81 -5.55 -5.93
CA SER A 45 -6.07 -4.89 -7.01
C SER A 45 -6.91 -3.83 -7.72
N LEU A 46 -8.19 -4.10 -8.01
CA LEU A 46 -9.11 -3.09 -8.56
C LEU A 46 -9.31 -1.89 -7.62
N PHE A 47 -9.42 -2.14 -6.32
CA PHE A 47 -9.49 -1.10 -5.29
C PHE A 47 -8.22 -0.24 -5.29
N LEU A 48 -7.04 -0.86 -5.34
CA LEU A 48 -5.75 -0.14 -5.42
C LEU A 48 -5.67 0.75 -6.65
N VAL A 49 -6.03 0.24 -7.82
CA VAL A 49 -6.06 1.02 -9.08
C VAL A 49 -7.05 2.18 -8.96
N THR A 50 -8.22 1.93 -8.38
CA THR A 50 -9.25 2.97 -8.19
C THR A 50 -8.78 4.07 -7.24
N VAL A 51 -8.14 3.71 -6.12
CA VAL A 51 -7.55 4.68 -5.18
C VAL A 51 -6.43 5.46 -5.87
N GLY A 52 -5.55 4.81 -6.62
CA GLY A 52 -4.51 5.47 -7.40
C GLY A 52 -5.07 6.48 -8.40
N ALA A 53 -6.07 6.08 -9.19
CA ALA A 53 -6.75 6.97 -10.13
C ALA A 53 -7.42 8.16 -9.42
N PHE A 54 -8.05 7.92 -8.26
CA PHE A 54 -8.64 8.97 -7.44
C PHE A 54 -7.62 9.98 -6.92
N LEU A 55 -6.45 9.53 -6.47
CA LEU A 55 -5.36 10.43 -6.03
C LEU A 55 -4.82 11.27 -7.19
N ILE A 56 -4.68 10.68 -8.38
CA ILE A 56 -4.27 11.41 -9.59
C ILE A 56 -5.33 12.47 -9.94
N TYR A 57 -6.60 12.09 -9.94
CA TYR A 57 -7.72 12.99 -10.25
C TYR A 57 -7.78 14.19 -9.29
N THR A 58 -7.60 13.94 -7.99
CA THR A 58 -7.57 14.99 -6.94
C THR A 58 -6.23 15.71 -6.84
N ARG A 59 -5.22 15.33 -7.63
CA ARG A 59 -3.83 15.83 -7.57
C ARG A 59 -3.23 15.70 -6.17
N THR A 60 -3.62 14.67 -5.43
CA THR A 60 -3.14 14.41 -4.08
C THR A 60 -1.84 13.61 -4.15
N GLY A 61 -0.72 14.33 -4.04
CA GLY A 61 0.63 13.75 -3.99
C GLY A 61 1.27 13.87 -2.60
N GLY A 62 2.60 13.90 -2.55
CA GLY A 62 3.32 14.09 -1.29
C GLY A 62 3.34 12.83 -0.41
N LEU A 63 3.81 13.02 0.82
CA LEU A 63 3.71 12.03 1.89
C LEU A 63 2.27 11.59 2.17
N TYR A 64 1.29 12.47 1.95
CA TYR A 64 -0.12 12.17 2.16
C TYR A 64 -0.65 11.15 1.13
N GLY A 65 -0.41 11.40 -0.17
CA GLY A 65 -0.74 10.45 -1.23
C GLY A 65 0.00 9.13 -1.06
N LEU A 66 1.28 9.18 -0.68
CA LEU A 66 2.06 7.98 -0.36
C LEU A 66 1.42 7.16 0.76
N ALA A 67 1.06 7.80 1.88
CA ALA A 67 0.43 7.12 3.01
C ALA A 67 -0.87 6.42 2.61
N ILE A 68 -1.68 7.03 1.74
CA ILE A 68 -2.91 6.41 1.24
C ILE A 68 -2.61 5.17 0.39
N ILE A 69 -1.67 5.25 -0.55
CA ILE A 69 -1.27 4.09 -1.37
C ILE A 69 -0.71 2.97 -0.48
N VAL A 70 0.18 3.31 0.44
CA VAL A 70 0.78 2.40 1.42
C VAL A 70 -0.30 1.69 2.24
N LEU A 71 -1.26 2.43 2.81
CA LEU A 71 -2.34 1.84 3.61
C LEU A 71 -3.27 0.97 2.77
N THR A 72 -3.52 1.36 1.52
CA THR A 72 -4.30 0.55 0.58
C THR A 72 -3.64 -0.79 0.32
N LEU A 73 -2.35 -0.78 0.00
CA LEU A 73 -1.57 -1.97 -0.27
C LEU A 73 -1.47 -2.87 0.97
N LEU A 74 -1.18 -2.26 2.13
CA LEU A 74 -1.08 -2.96 3.41
C LEU A 74 -2.41 -3.60 3.83
N ALA A 75 -3.56 -2.96 3.57
CA ALA A 75 -4.88 -3.57 3.82
C ALA A 75 -5.15 -4.78 2.92
N ILE A 76 -4.78 -4.73 1.64
CA ILE A 76 -4.95 -5.83 0.68
C ILE A 76 -4.05 -7.01 1.05
N GLU A 77 -2.76 -6.75 1.29
CA GLU A 77 -1.77 -7.78 1.62
C GLU A 77 -2.07 -8.44 2.96
N MET A 78 -2.37 -7.66 4.00
CA MET A 78 -2.80 -8.23 5.28
C MET A 78 -4.12 -9.00 5.15
N GLY A 79 -5.01 -8.58 4.24
CA GLY A 79 -6.27 -9.28 3.97
C GLY A 79 -6.04 -10.62 3.28
N TYR A 80 -5.04 -10.71 2.41
CA TYR A 80 -4.56 -11.97 1.85
C TYR A 80 -3.97 -12.87 2.95
N LEU A 81 -3.07 -12.35 3.79
CA LEU A 81 -2.48 -13.12 4.90
C LEU A 81 -3.53 -13.58 5.94
N ASP A 82 -4.56 -12.77 6.20
CA ASP A 82 -5.68 -13.11 7.08
C ASP A 82 -6.46 -14.32 6.52
N ARG A 83 -6.62 -14.41 5.19
CA ARG A 83 -7.28 -15.52 4.49
C ARG A 83 -6.44 -16.80 4.50
N GLU A 84 -5.16 -16.67 4.22
CA GLU A 84 -4.19 -17.77 4.22
C GLU A 84 -3.81 -18.23 5.64
N ARG A 85 -4.27 -17.52 6.69
CA ARG A 85 -3.95 -17.78 8.10
C ARG A 85 -2.44 -17.81 8.36
N ALA A 86 -1.73 -16.90 7.69
CA ALA A 86 -0.28 -16.88 7.74
C ALA A 86 0.27 -16.70 9.18
N PRO A 87 1.49 -17.20 9.43
CA PRO A 87 2.26 -16.87 10.64
C PRO A 87 2.38 -15.36 10.85
N LYS A 88 2.52 -14.93 12.11
CA LYS A 88 2.52 -13.49 12.46
C LYS A 88 3.72 -12.76 11.85
N GLU A 89 4.80 -13.49 11.65
CA GLU A 89 6.08 -13.05 11.10
C GLU A 89 5.89 -12.41 9.72
N HIS A 90 5.03 -12.97 8.87
CA HIS A 90 4.75 -12.41 7.54
C HIS A 90 4.07 -11.03 7.60
N TYR A 91 3.26 -10.76 8.62
CA TYR A 91 2.63 -9.44 8.79
C TYR A 91 3.67 -8.38 9.12
N PHE A 92 4.68 -8.74 9.93
CA PHE A 92 5.79 -7.85 10.25
C PHE A 92 6.68 -7.59 9.03
N VAL A 93 6.93 -8.61 8.20
CA VAL A 93 7.68 -8.44 6.95
C VAL A 93 6.96 -7.47 6.01
N VAL A 94 5.66 -7.66 5.78
CA VAL A 94 4.86 -6.73 4.94
C VAL A 94 4.92 -5.32 5.49
N LEU A 95 4.75 -5.14 6.81
CA LEU A 95 4.82 -3.83 7.44
C LEU A 95 6.20 -3.18 7.27
N ALA A 96 7.28 -3.94 7.46
CA ALA A 96 8.64 -3.45 7.31
C ALA A 96 8.92 -3.00 5.87
N VAL A 97 8.55 -3.82 4.88
CA VAL A 97 8.70 -3.49 3.44
C VAL A 97 7.93 -2.23 3.08
N VAL A 98 6.70 -2.10 3.58
CA VAL A 98 5.85 -0.94 3.31
C VAL A 98 6.40 0.33 3.99
N VAL A 99 6.96 0.24 5.18
CA VAL A 99 7.59 1.39 5.87
C VAL A 99 8.81 1.89 5.10
N LEU A 100 9.56 1.01 4.41
CA LEU A 100 10.69 1.41 3.58
C LEU A 100 10.30 2.28 2.37
N ALA A 101 9.01 2.33 1.99
CA ALA A 101 8.55 3.24 0.95
C ALA A 101 8.73 4.72 1.34
N PHE A 102 8.62 5.06 2.63
CA PHE A 102 8.78 6.44 3.12
C PHE A 102 10.20 6.99 2.97
N PRO A 103 11.27 6.34 3.46
CA PRO A 103 12.63 6.83 3.26
C PRO A 103 13.01 6.84 1.77
N ILE A 104 12.54 5.87 0.97
CA ILE A 104 12.74 5.89 -0.49
C ILE A 104 12.07 7.13 -1.11
N TYR A 105 10.83 7.42 -0.71
CA TYR A 105 10.12 8.60 -1.19
C TYR A 105 10.85 9.90 -0.83
N LEU A 106 11.28 10.06 0.42
CA LEU A 106 12.02 11.25 0.88
C LEU A 106 13.35 11.40 0.13
N LEU A 107 14.05 10.29 -0.13
CA LEU A 107 15.27 10.28 -0.93
C LEU A 107 14.97 10.73 -2.37
N MET A 108 13.94 10.18 -3.01
CA MET A 108 13.53 10.61 -4.36
C MET A 108 13.11 12.09 -4.38
N GLU A 109 12.34 12.54 -3.40
CA GLU A 109 11.86 13.92 -3.27
C GLU A 109 13.04 14.89 -3.16
N SER A 110 14.06 14.57 -2.35
CA SER A 110 15.26 15.40 -2.19
C SER A 110 16.13 15.50 -3.44
N ILE A 111 16.17 14.46 -4.28
CA ILE A 111 16.96 14.43 -5.52
C ILE A 111 16.16 15.01 -6.69
N SER A 112 14.83 14.97 -6.63
CA SER A 112 13.95 15.40 -7.72
C SER A 112 14.16 16.81 -8.27
N PRO A 113 14.60 17.84 -7.50
CA PRO A 113 14.86 19.17 -8.06
C PRO A 113 16.09 19.21 -8.98
N ALA A 114 17.01 18.27 -8.82
CA ALA A 114 18.27 18.22 -9.55
C ALA A 114 18.20 17.35 -10.81
N LEU A 115 17.12 16.58 -11.02
CA LEU A 115 16.99 15.60 -12.11
C LEU A 115 15.73 15.81 -12.95
N PRO A 116 15.79 15.55 -14.27
CA PRO A 116 14.61 15.44 -15.12
C PRO A 116 13.62 14.37 -14.61
N ARG A 117 12.32 14.60 -14.80
CA ARG A 117 11.24 13.74 -14.28
C ARG A 117 11.36 12.25 -14.68
N LEU A 118 11.84 11.98 -15.90
CA LEU A 118 12.03 10.62 -16.41
C LEU A 118 13.18 9.89 -15.69
N GLU A 119 14.24 10.61 -15.33
CA GLU A 119 15.37 10.05 -14.60
C GLU A 119 14.97 9.68 -13.17
N VAL A 120 14.19 10.52 -12.49
CA VAL A 120 13.62 10.22 -11.17
C VAL A 120 12.76 8.95 -11.21
N THR A 121 11.92 8.80 -12.23
CA THR A 121 11.07 7.60 -12.40
C THR A 121 11.92 6.34 -12.65
N THR A 122 12.97 6.47 -13.45
CA THR A 122 13.90 5.37 -13.74
C THR A 122 14.65 4.95 -12.48
N LEU A 123 15.15 5.90 -11.71
CA LEU A 123 15.84 5.68 -10.44
C LEU A 123 14.93 5.01 -9.41
N ALA A 124 13.69 5.49 -9.28
CA ALA A 124 12.69 4.90 -8.41
C ALA A 124 12.38 3.44 -8.82
N SER A 125 12.25 3.18 -10.12
CA SER A 125 12.00 1.82 -10.65
C SER A 125 13.18 0.89 -10.35
N PHE A 126 14.41 1.37 -10.49
CA PHE A 126 15.60 0.61 -10.15
C PHE A 126 15.67 0.27 -8.65
N LEU A 127 15.36 1.23 -7.78
CA LEU A 127 15.28 0.99 -6.33
C LEU A 127 14.22 -0.03 -5.96
N LEU A 128 13.06 -0.02 -6.64
CA LEU A 128 12.02 -1.03 -6.43
C LEU A 128 12.52 -2.44 -6.79
N ILE A 129 13.25 -2.58 -7.89
CA ILE A 129 13.87 -3.86 -8.28
C ILE A 129 14.88 -4.29 -7.22
N ALA A 130 15.74 -3.38 -6.75
CA ALA A 130 16.72 -3.66 -5.71
C ALA A 130 16.04 -4.11 -4.40
N LEU A 131 14.96 -3.41 -3.99
CA LEU A 131 14.17 -3.76 -2.81
C LEU A 131 13.54 -5.16 -2.95
N TYR A 132 13.01 -5.49 -4.13
CA TYR A 132 12.46 -6.80 -4.41
C TYR A 132 13.52 -7.91 -4.30
N VAL A 133 14.68 -7.71 -4.91
CA VAL A 133 15.80 -8.67 -4.84
C VAL A 133 16.27 -8.85 -3.40
N PHE A 134 16.40 -7.76 -2.65
CA PHE A 134 16.76 -7.80 -1.23
C PHE A 134 15.72 -8.56 -0.40
N ALA A 135 14.43 -8.24 -0.55
CA ALA A 135 13.36 -8.90 0.18
C ALA A 135 13.30 -10.41 -0.13
N LYS A 136 13.52 -10.78 -1.40
CA LYS A 136 13.60 -12.18 -1.81
C LYS A 136 14.78 -12.89 -1.17
N ALA A 137 15.97 -12.29 -1.20
CA ALA A 137 17.18 -12.87 -0.60
C ALA A 137 17.04 -13.09 0.92
N VAL A 138 16.41 -12.15 1.62
CA VAL A 138 16.14 -12.26 3.07
C VAL A 138 15.08 -13.32 3.37
N ALA A 139 14.10 -13.53 2.48
CA ALA A 139 13.07 -14.54 2.68
C ALA A 139 13.56 -15.97 2.40
N GLU A 140 14.61 -16.13 1.60
CA GLU A 140 15.23 -17.42 1.24
C GLU A 140 16.37 -17.85 2.18
N SER A 141 16.83 -16.96 3.08
CA SER A 141 17.87 -17.21 4.10
C SER A 141 17.31 -17.64 5.45
#